data_AF-Q5GY39-F1
#
_entry.id   AF-Q5GY39-F1
#
_cell.length_a   1.000
_cell.length_b   1.000
_cell.length_c   1.000
_cell.angle_alpha   90.00
_cell.angle_beta   90.00
_cell.angle_gamma   90.00
#
_symmetry.space_group_name_H-M   'P 1'
#
loop_
_entity.id
_entity.type
_entity.pdbx_description
1 polymer ?
#
loop_
_entity_poly.entity_id
_entity_poly.type
_entity_poly.pdbx_seq_one_letter_code
_entity_poly.pdbx_strand_id
1 'polypeptide(L)' 'MMQHLCKVDGDRHTVILVQVENEPGAVGTVRDHGPAGEAALAQPVPAEIARAVGKPQGSWQQGFGAEAA' A
#
# COMPACT_ATOMS: atom_id res chain seq x y z
N MET A 1 -19.40 -7.10 5.05
CA MET A 1 -19.05 -6.80 6.45
C MET A 1 -19.51 -5.39 6.86
N MET A 2 -18.92 -4.30 6.33
CA MET A 2 -19.26 -2.93 6.75
C MET A 2 -20.74 -2.58 6.62
N GLN A 3 -21.40 -3.01 5.55
CA GLN A 3 -22.85 -2.84 5.37
C GLN A 3 -23.66 -3.52 6.48
N HIS A 4 -23.20 -4.65 7.01
CA HIS A 4 -23.86 -5.34 8.11
C HIS A 4 -23.69 -4.57 9.42
N LEU A 5 -22.47 -4.13 9.76
CA LEU A 5 -22.22 -3.30 10.94
C LEU A 5 -23.05 -2.01 10.91
N CYS A 6 -23.11 -1.34 9.75
CA CYS A 6 -23.97 -0.18 9.55
C CYS A 6 -25.45 -0.50 9.87
N LYS A 7 -25.95 -1.64 9.39
CA LYS A 7 -27.35 -2.06 9.61
C LYS A 7 -27.66 -2.40 11.08
N VAL A 8 -26.74 -3.03 11.81
CA VAL A 8 -27.03 -3.65 13.11
C VAL A 8 -26.45 -2.90 14.31
N ASP A 9 -25.47 -2.04 14.09
CA ASP A 9 -24.72 -1.34 15.12
C ASP A 9 -24.50 0.16 14.76
N GLY A 10 -25.21 0.66 13.75
CA GLY A 10 -25.09 2.03 13.24
C GLY A 10 -25.52 3.12 14.21
N ASP A 11 -26.36 2.82 15.19
CA ASP A 11 -26.79 3.78 16.22
C ASP A 11 -25.94 3.69 17.50
N ARG A 12 -25.52 2.47 17.87
CA ARG A 12 -24.83 2.21 19.15
C ARG A 12 -23.31 2.30 19.03
N HIS A 13 -22.76 2.05 17.84
CA HIS A 13 -21.33 2.06 17.56
C HIS A 13 -20.53 1.21 18.57
N THR A 14 -21.01 0.01 18.87
CA THR A 14 -20.34 -0.94 19.76
C THR A 14 -18.97 -1.34 19.21
N VAL A 15 -18.89 -1.58 17.89
CA VAL A 15 -17.61 -1.72 17.18
C VAL A 15 -17.05 -0.32 16.90
N ILE A 16 -16.03 0.06 17.66
CA ILE A 16 -15.42 1.40 17.56
C ILE A 16 -14.29 1.49 16.53
N LEU A 17 -13.67 0.35 16.20
CA LEU A 17 -12.53 0.24 15.29
C LEU A 17 -12.59 -1.10 14.57
N VAL A 18 -12.08 -1.11 13.34
CA VAL A 18 -11.91 -2.30 12.53
C VAL A 18 -10.48 -2.32 12.04
N GLN A 19 -9.77 -3.42 12.30
CA GLN A 19 -8.50 -3.67 11.68
C GLN A 19 -8.74 -4.22 10.27
N VAL A 20 -8.15 -3.59 9.26
CA VAL A 20 -8.15 -4.10 7.88
C VAL A 20 -6.89 -4.93 7.71
N GLU A 21 -7.08 -6.20 7.35
CA GLU A 21 -6.04 -7.24 7.39
C GLU A 21 -5.46 -7.52 8.79
N ASN A 22 -4.44 -8.36 8.85
CA ASN A 22 -3.61 -8.57 10.04
C ASN A 22 -2.20 -8.94 9.58
N GLU A 23 -1.21 -8.12 9.96
CA GLU A 23 0.21 -8.31 9.62
C GLU A 23 0.46 -8.56 8.12
N PRO A 24 0.09 -7.61 7.23
CA PRO A 24 0.36 -7.77 5.81
C PRO A 24 1.86 -7.77 5.54
N GLY A 25 2.29 -8.61 4.61
CA GLY A 25 3.68 -8.73 4.18
C GLY A 25 3.91 -9.97 3.34
N ALA A 26 5.15 -10.18 2.92
CA ALA A 26 5.59 -11.38 2.24
C ALA A 26 6.83 -11.94 2.96
N VAL A 27 6.81 -13.23 3.29
CA VAL A 27 7.95 -13.92 3.91
C VAL A 27 8.82 -14.54 2.82
N GLY A 28 10.13 -14.27 2.88
CA GLY A 28 11.11 -14.83 1.93
C GLY A 28 11.28 -14.02 0.64
N THR A 29 10.62 -12.87 0.51
CA THR A 29 10.83 -11.91 -0.58
C THR A 29 10.56 -10.49 -0.09
N VAL A 30 11.13 -9.51 -0.78
CA VAL A 30 10.97 -8.08 -0.47
C VAL A 30 9.82 -7.44 -1.24
N ARG A 31 9.40 -8.04 -2.36
CA ARG A 31 8.26 -7.62 -3.20
C ARG A 31 7.85 -8.72 -4.18
N ASP A 32 6.88 -8.43 -5.03
CA ASP A 32 6.59 -9.26 -6.19
C ASP A 32 7.67 -9.07 -7.29
N HIS A 33 8.34 -10.16 -7.66
CA HIS A 33 9.31 -10.23 -8.78
C HIS A 33 8.73 -10.87 -10.05
N GLY A 34 7.43 -11.17 -10.06
CA GLY A 34 6.73 -11.61 -11.25
C GLY A 34 6.64 -10.51 -12.32
N PRO A 35 6.22 -10.85 -13.55
CA PRO A 35 6.17 -9.89 -14.66
C PRO A 35 5.35 -8.62 -14.36
N ALA A 36 4.29 -8.74 -13.56
CA ALA A 36 3.46 -7.60 -13.16
C ALA A 36 4.19 -6.68 -12.16
N GLY A 37 4.82 -7.24 -11.12
CA GLY A 37 5.60 -6.49 -10.15
C GLY A 37 6.79 -5.76 -10.78
N GLU A 38 7.54 -6.44 -11.65
CA GLU A 38 8.65 -5.82 -12.40
C GLU A 38 8.17 -4.72 -13.35
N ALA A 39 7.05 -4.92 -14.06
CA ALA A 39 6.48 -3.90 -14.93
C ALA A 39 6.02 -2.66 -14.16
N ALA A 40 5.44 -2.85 -12.96
CA ALA A 40 5.04 -1.75 -12.08
C ALA A 40 6.25 -0.99 -11.53
N LEU A 41 7.30 -1.70 -11.13
CA LEU A 41 8.54 -1.10 -10.62
C LEU A 41 9.29 -0.30 -11.69
N ALA A 42 9.17 -0.68 -12.96
CA ALA A 42 9.75 0.08 -14.07
C ALA A 42 9.02 1.41 -14.38
N GLN A 43 7.83 1.63 -13.82
CA GLN A 43 7.09 2.89 -14.00
C GLN A 43 7.66 4.02 -13.14
N PRO A 44 7.35 5.29 -13.48
CA PRO A 44 7.57 6.41 -12.58
C PRO A 44 6.85 6.21 -11.25
N VAL A 45 7.43 6.73 -10.18
CA VAL A 45 6.76 6.81 -8.87
C VAL A 45 5.50 7.67 -9.03
N PRO A 46 4.34 7.24 -8.49
CA PRO A 46 3.14 8.07 -8.50
C PRO A 46 3.41 9.45 -7.87
N ALA A 47 2.94 10.52 -8.51
CA ALA A 47 3.26 11.90 -8.13
C ALA A 47 2.93 12.24 -6.68
N GLU A 48 1.86 11.65 -6.14
CA GLU A 48 1.46 11.86 -4.76
C GLU A 48 2.46 11.24 -3.78
N ILE A 49 3.02 10.08 -4.11
CA ILE A 49 4.05 9.42 -3.31
C ILE A 49 5.33 10.22 -3.36
N ALA A 50 5.81 10.59 -4.56
CA ALA A 50 7.03 11.40 -4.72
C ALA A 50 6.96 12.71 -3.91
N ARG A 51 5.81 13.40 -3.97
CA ARG A 51 5.53 14.60 -3.17
C ARG A 51 5.52 14.30 -1.67
N ALA A 52 4.85 13.25 -1.23
CA ALA A 52 4.72 12.91 0.19
C ALA A 52 6.07 12.56 0.83
N VAL A 53 6.97 11.91 0.08
CA VAL A 53 8.31 11.55 0.56
C VAL A 53 9.39 12.58 0.22
N GLY A 54 9.02 13.71 -0.41
CA GLY A 54 9.93 14.80 -0.75
C GLY A 54 10.99 14.45 -1.79
N LYS A 55 10.72 13.49 -2.69
CA LYS A 55 11.64 13.08 -3.76
C LYS A 55 11.25 13.73 -5.10
N PRO A 56 12.23 14.04 -5.96
CA PRO A 56 11.94 14.49 -7.32
C PRO A 56 11.21 13.39 -8.09
N GLN A 57 10.49 13.79 -9.13
CA GLN A 57 9.84 12.83 -10.01
C GLN A 57 10.87 11.97 -10.76
N GLY A 58 10.56 10.68 -10.91
CA GLY A 58 11.46 9.70 -11.51
C GLY A 58 10.96 8.27 -11.28
N SER A 59 11.75 7.28 -11.68
CA SER A 59 11.46 5.87 -11.39
C SER A 59 11.70 5.51 -9.92
N TRP A 60 11.19 4.36 -9.50
CA TRP A 60 11.44 3.81 -8.17
C TRP A 60 12.95 3.68 -7.88
N GLN A 61 13.73 3.17 -8.82
CA GLN A 61 15.19 3.03 -8.67
C GLN A 61 15.91 4.37 -8.59
N GLN A 62 15.49 5.38 -9.35
CA GLN A 62 16.10 6.71 -9.28
C GLN A 62 15.82 7.40 -7.94
N GLY A 63 14.62 7.22 -7.40
CA GLY A 63 14.21 7.84 -6.14
C GLY A 63 14.75 7.13 -4.89
N PHE A 64 14.75 5.80 -4.90
CA PHE A 64 14.98 4.97 -3.69
C PHE A 64 16.22 4.07 -3.77
N GLY A 65 16.84 3.93 -4.94
CA GLY A 65 18.09 3.16 -5.07
C GLY A 65 17.95 1.72 -4.58
N ALA A 66 18.78 1.34 -3.60
CA ALA A 66 18.75 0.01 -3.00
C ALA A 66 17.45 -0.29 -2.22
N GLU A 67 16.74 0.75 -1.75
CA GLU A 67 15.45 0.61 -1.05
C GLU A 67 14.27 0.40 -2.01
N ALA A 68 14.49 0.53 -3.33
CA ALA A 68 13.48 0.22 -4.33
C ALA A 68 13.30 -1.29 -4.57
N ALA A 69 14.21 -2.10 -4.02
CA ALA A 69 14.28 -3.53 -4.25
C ALA A 69 13.19 -4.30 -3.51
#